data_AF-A0A535FNZ5-F1
#
_entry.id   AF-A0A535FNZ5-F1
#
_cell.length_a   1.000
_cell.length_b   1.000
_cell.length_c   1.000
_cell.angle_alpha   90.00
_cell.angle_beta   90.00
_cell.angle_gamma   90.00
#
_symmetry.space_group_name_H-M   'P 1'
#
loop_
_entity.id
_entity.type
_entity.pdbx_description
1 polymer ?
#
loop_
_entity_poly.entity_id
_entity_poly.type
_entity_poly.pdbx_seq_one_letter_code
_entity_poly.pdbx_strand_id
1 'polypeptide(L)'
;MLASDEVLVIASPEQVYHISGYKVGMLNGSIGPLNTEQERALCTFVEQGGGLICLGDALEAYHEYEQLSEVLGHVHGRCIPRTELIAQVTAEDHYITRRTDRSFAFIEELYLLEVTPEDAHVLWQMAWHSAWHALAYVRDYGQGRVFCTSMGTAPDTHTHPIFQQMLTRATHYVARTNEEERSLNVAMIGYGAIGLEHGTAINNVVGLTYALVCDRNTQRLQQARQAFPTVRTCTDHAQVLDDPTIDIVIVSTPPNTHAPLALQMLRAGKHVVMEKPFCLTTAEADEMIQLAQDLRRTLTVYQCRRWDPDYLAIQQVLKRNSIGPVFHIETFIGGYGHPCTYWHSHEPVSGGVFYDWGSHYLDWILKLIPDEVVSVRGVEHKRVWHDVTNADQASVYLRFAGGQEAEFTHSDIAAVPKPKWYILGERGAIVGHWRQETIKTRRWSGDLIEERLTLAESLPNLSVFTRDMGDIIHEQRLTLPPPPSYAFHRNLANHLHNSEPLAVPPAEARRNIIVMEAAKRSAEYGGELIKLNCG
;
A
#
# COMPACT_ATOMS: atom_id res chain seq x y z
N MET A 1 4.28 10.62 13.16
CA MET A 1 5.47 11.18 13.80
C MET A 1 5.03 11.91 15.05
N LEU A 2 5.74 11.73 16.17
CA LEU A 2 5.62 12.66 17.29
C LEU A 2 5.84 14.10 16.81
N ALA A 3 5.25 15.06 17.49
CA ALA A 3 5.45 16.45 17.14
C ALA A 3 6.96 16.80 17.23
N SER A 4 7.45 17.66 16.34
CA SER A 4 8.89 17.93 16.18
C SER A 4 9.56 18.52 17.43
N ASP A 5 8.75 18.98 18.37
CA ASP A 5 9.12 19.49 19.69
C ASP A 5 9.36 18.38 20.75
N GLU A 6 9.03 17.12 20.46
CA GLU A 6 9.29 15.99 21.38
C GLU A 6 10.55 15.18 21.03
N VAL A 7 11.11 15.37 19.84
CA VAL A 7 12.28 14.65 19.32
C VAL A 7 13.41 15.62 19.01
N LEU A 8 14.56 15.44 19.66
CA LEU A 8 15.78 16.18 19.33
C LEU A 8 16.63 15.37 18.35
N VAL A 9 16.69 15.82 17.08
CA VAL A 9 17.70 15.33 16.14
C VAL A 9 19.02 16.03 16.47
N ILE A 10 19.97 15.25 16.95
CA ILE A 10 21.28 15.73 17.38
C ILE A 10 22.20 15.70 16.16
N ALA A 11 22.65 16.87 15.75
CA ALA A 11 23.55 17.10 14.62
C ALA A 11 24.90 17.71 15.06
N SER A 12 25.01 18.17 16.32
CA SER A 12 26.27 18.62 16.91
C SER A 12 26.37 18.27 18.40
N PRO A 13 27.58 18.17 18.98
CA PRO A 13 27.78 17.80 20.38
C PRO A 13 27.13 18.79 21.36
N GLU A 14 27.03 20.07 21.01
CA GLU A 14 26.45 21.10 21.86
C GLU A 14 24.95 20.87 22.11
N GLN A 15 24.24 20.27 21.15
CA GLN A 15 22.81 20.02 21.27
C GLN A 15 22.49 18.97 22.34
N VAL A 16 23.46 18.11 22.69
CA VAL A 16 23.32 17.09 23.75
C VAL A 16 22.91 17.72 25.08
N TYR A 17 23.39 18.92 25.40
CA TYR A 17 23.03 19.61 26.65
C TYR A 17 21.54 19.98 26.75
N HIS A 18 20.83 19.99 25.64
CA HIS A 18 19.40 20.31 25.57
C HIS A 18 18.50 19.07 25.55
N ILE A 19 19.07 17.85 25.53
CA ILE A 19 18.32 16.60 25.35
C ILE A 19 17.25 16.37 26.43
N SER A 20 17.47 16.86 27.65
CA SER A 20 16.54 16.74 28.78
C SER A 20 15.20 17.45 28.57
N GLY A 21 15.11 18.37 27.61
CA GLY A 21 13.86 19.03 27.21
C GLY A 21 12.97 18.18 26.28
N TYR A 22 13.44 17.02 25.83
CA TYR A 22 12.80 16.18 24.83
C TYR A 22 12.48 14.79 25.38
N LYS A 23 11.59 14.05 24.70
CA LYS A 23 11.31 12.65 25.04
C LYS A 23 12.29 11.69 24.35
N VAL A 24 12.77 12.08 23.17
CA VAL A 24 13.65 11.25 22.34
C VAL A 24 14.84 12.06 21.85
N GLY A 25 16.04 11.53 22.03
CA GLY A 25 17.25 11.97 21.32
C GLY A 25 17.55 11.06 20.14
N MET A 26 17.91 11.63 19.00
CA MET A 26 18.28 10.88 17.80
C MET A 26 19.69 11.27 17.34
N LEU A 27 20.61 10.30 17.39
CA LEU A 27 21.94 10.37 16.80
C LEU A 27 21.87 9.81 15.38
N ASN A 28 21.93 10.70 14.39
CA ASN A 28 21.94 10.32 12.97
C ASN A 28 23.37 10.29 12.44
N GLY A 29 24.08 9.23 12.75
CA GLY A 29 25.50 9.09 12.48
C GLY A 29 26.41 9.79 13.50
N SER A 30 27.69 9.92 13.16
CA SER A 30 28.67 10.64 13.99
C SER A 30 28.40 12.15 14.00
N ILE A 31 28.16 12.69 15.19
CA ILE A 31 28.04 14.13 15.46
C ILE A 31 29.37 14.75 15.91
N GLY A 32 30.48 14.01 15.84
CA GLY A 32 31.79 14.41 16.34
C GLY A 32 32.10 13.84 17.75
N PRO A 33 33.30 14.13 18.28
CA PRO A 33 33.72 13.62 19.58
C PRO A 33 32.91 14.27 20.71
N LEU A 34 32.44 13.46 21.64
CA LEU A 34 31.77 13.94 22.86
C LEU A 34 32.80 14.13 23.97
N ASN A 35 32.66 15.21 24.72
CA ASN A 35 33.37 15.34 25.99
C ASN A 35 32.67 14.48 27.06
N THR A 36 33.34 14.27 28.20
CA THR A 36 32.81 13.43 29.31
C THR A 36 31.48 13.92 29.87
N GLU A 37 31.21 15.23 29.83
CA GLU A 37 29.94 15.79 30.31
C GLU A 37 28.79 15.52 29.34
N GLN A 38 29.05 15.64 28.03
CA GLN A 38 28.09 15.32 26.97
C GLN A 38 27.75 13.83 26.95
N GLU A 39 28.78 12.97 27.04
CA GLU A 39 28.59 11.52 27.15
C GLU A 39 27.69 11.18 28.35
N ARG A 40 28.02 11.71 29.53
CA ARG A 40 27.23 11.51 30.75
C ARG A 40 25.80 12.02 30.60
N ALA A 41 25.61 13.18 29.97
CA ALA A 41 24.27 13.75 29.76
C ALA A 41 23.37 12.83 28.91
N LEU A 42 23.92 12.21 27.85
CA LEU A 42 23.19 11.21 27.06
C LEU A 42 22.83 9.98 27.89
N CYS A 43 23.79 9.42 28.62
CA CYS A 43 23.56 8.22 29.42
C CYS A 43 22.52 8.49 30.53
N THR A 44 22.69 9.57 31.29
CA THR A 44 21.74 9.98 32.33
C THR A 44 20.34 10.23 31.77
N PHE A 45 20.23 10.82 30.58
CA PHE A 45 18.93 11.01 29.92
C PHE A 45 18.21 9.68 29.68
N VAL A 46 18.90 8.67 29.14
CA VAL A 46 18.33 7.34 28.92
C VAL A 46 18.03 6.65 30.25
N GLU A 47 18.94 6.68 31.21
CA GLU A 47 18.75 6.09 32.55
C GLU A 47 17.48 6.62 33.23
N GLN A 48 17.16 7.90 33.05
CA GLN A 48 16.01 8.58 33.64
C GLN A 48 14.71 8.41 32.84
N GLY A 49 14.70 7.59 31.79
CA GLY A 49 13.49 7.27 31.03
C GLY A 49 13.43 7.87 29.62
N GLY A 50 14.44 8.62 29.21
CA GLY A 50 14.56 9.14 27.85
C GLY A 50 14.70 8.03 26.81
N GLY A 51 14.18 8.28 25.60
CA GLY A 51 14.36 7.38 24.46
C GLY A 51 15.57 7.77 23.61
N LEU A 52 16.44 6.83 23.24
CA LEU A 52 17.58 7.10 22.36
C LEU A 52 17.46 6.31 21.06
N ILE A 53 17.68 6.98 19.93
CA ILE A 53 17.77 6.37 18.60
C ILE A 53 19.16 6.61 18.03
N CYS A 54 19.84 5.54 17.62
CA CYS A 54 21.15 5.60 16.97
C CYS A 54 21.07 5.00 15.56
N LEU A 55 21.42 5.80 14.55
CA LEU A 55 21.35 5.43 13.13
C LEU A 55 22.73 5.41 12.48
N GLY A 56 22.86 4.63 11.40
CA GLY A 56 24.04 4.62 10.54
C GLY A 56 25.32 4.29 11.29
N ASP A 57 26.32 5.16 11.13
CA ASP A 57 27.65 5.03 11.75
C ASP A 57 27.71 5.52 13.21
N ALA A 58 26.60 5.95 13.82
CA ALA A 58 26.59 6.39 15.22
C ALA A 58 27.04 5.27 16.17
N LEU A 59 26.61 4.03 15.90
CA LEU A 59 26.99 2.87 16.71
C LEU A 59 28.51 2.66 16.69
N GLU A 60 29.13 2.79 15.51
CA GLU A 60 30.58 2.68 15.38
C GLU A 60 31.27 3.90 16.01
N ALA A 61 30.79 5.11 15.79
CA ALA A 61 31.44 6.32 16.28
C ALA A 61 31.54 6.38 17.82
N TYR A 62 30.60 5.72 18.51
CA TYR A 62 30.42 5.84 19.96
C TYR A 62 30.67 4.55 20.74
N HIS A 63 31.14 3.48 20.11
CA HIS A 63 31.33 2.19 20.79
C HIS A 63 32.51 2.13 21.76
N GLU A 64 33.52 3.00 21.59
CA GLU A 64 34.70 3.06 22.46
C GLU A 64 34.49 3.95 23.71
N TYR A 65 33.35 4.64 23.80
CA TYR A 65 33.01 5.53 24.90
C TYR A 65 32.63 4.72 26.13
N GLU A 66 33.24 4.98 27.28
CA GLU A 66 33.13 4.14 28.48
C GLU A 66 31.67 3.94 28.93
N GLN A 67 30.91 5.03 29.09
CA GLN A 67 29.53 4.99 29.57
C GLN A 67 28.54 4.77 28.42
N LEU A 68 28.77 5.44 27.28
CA LEU A 68 27.83 5.36 26.16
C LEU A 68 27.84 3.97 25.52
N SER A 69 28.99 3.28 25.52
CA SER A 69 29.05 1.89 25.07
C SER A 69 28.26 0.94 25.96
N GLU A 70 28.05 1.22 27.25
CA GLU A 70 27.15 0.42 28.09
C GLU A 70 25.69 0.59 27.68
N VAL A 71 25.28 1.79 27.30
CA VAL A 71 23.93 2.11 26.81
C VAL A 71 23.67 1.42 25.47
N LEU A 72 24.63 1.51 24.54
CA LEU A 72 24.52 0.92 23.20
C LEU A 72 24.78 -0.60 23.21
N GLY A 73 25.58 -1.07 24.17
CA GLY A 73 25.89 -2.46 24.49
C GLY A 73 27.15 -3.02 23.80
N HIS A 74 28.24 -2.24 23.79
CA HIS A 74 29.57 -2.60 23.29
C HIS A 74 29.55 -3.20 21.88
N VAL A 75 28.89 -2.50 20.96
CA VAL A 75 28.76 -2.94 19.58
C VAL A 75 30.04 -2.65 18.82
N HIS A 76 30.64 -3.68 18.21
CA HIS A 76 31.76 -3.51 17.30
C HIS A 76 31.33 -3.89 15.90
N GLY A 77 31.82 -3.13 14.92
CA GLY A 77 31.54 -3.45 13.54
C GLY A 77 32.66 -3.27 12.55
N ARG A 78 32.44 -3.88 11.39
CA ARG A 78 33.29 -3.73 10.22
C ARG A 78 32.49 -3.09 9.11
N CYS A 79 33.03 -2.02 8.55
CA CYS A 79 32.45 -1.40 7.36
C CYS A 79 32.52 -2.37 6.16
N ILE A 80 31.38 -2.58 5.51
CA ILE A 80 31.25 -3.35 4.27
C ILE A 80 30.98 -2.41 3.09
N PRO A 81 31.50 -2.72 1.88
CA PRO A 81 31.36 -1.83 0.74
C PRO A 81 29.90 -1.62 0.36
N ARG A 82 29.60 -0.46 -0.24
CA ARG A 82 28.27 -0.16 -0.77
C ARG A 82 27.79 -1.25 -1.73
N THR A 83 26.73 -1.95 -1.35
CA THR A 83 26.16 -3.06 -2.13
C THR A 83 24.66 -3.19 -1.86
N GLU A 84 23.96 -3.96 -2.70
CA GLU A 84 22.59 -4.38 -2.39
C GLU A 84 22.60 -5.38 -1.23
N LEU A 85 21.75 -5.11 -0.24
CA LEU A 85 21.59 -5.89 0.98
C LEU A 85 20.12 -6.21 1.19
N ILE A 86 19.84 -7.34 1.84
CA ILE A 86 18.48 -7.79 2.13
C ILE A 86 18.29 -7.83 3.64
N ALA A 87 17.52 -6.89 4.17
CA ALA A 87 17.07 -6.91 5.56
C ALA A 87 15.96 -7.95 5.72
N GLN A 88 16.00 -8.74 6.78
CA GLN A 88 14.98 -9.73 7.14
C GLN A 88 14.49 -9.49 8.56
N VAL A 89 13.18 -9.51 8.76
CA VAL A 89 12.54 -9.38 10.08
C VAL A 89 12.83 -10.63 10.92
N THR A 90 13.24 -10.45 12.16
CA THR A 90 13.46 -11.54 13.14
C THR A 90 12.33 -11.66 14.15
N ALA A 91 11.70 -10.55 14.52
CA ALA A 91 10.66 -10.49 15.54
C ALA A 91 9.32 -10.04 14.90
N GLU A 92 8.55 -10.95 14.29
CA GLU A 92 7.35 -10.59 13.51
C GLU A 92 6.25 -9.90 14.33
N ASP A 93 6.15 -10.17 15.64
CA ASP A 93 5.09 -9.63 16.51
C ASP A 93 5.49 -8.34 17.24
N HIS A 94 6.74 -7.90 17.13
CA HIS A 94 7.19 -6.69 17.81
C HIS A 94 6.49 -5.44 17.24
N TYR A 95 6.22 -4.43 18.07
CA TYR A 95 5.49 -3.21 17.66
C TYR A 95 6.10 -2.54 16.41
N ILE A 96 7.43 -2.49 16.35
CA ILE A 96 8.16 -1.82 15.27
C ILE A 96 8.04 -2.60 13.93
N THR A 97 8.03 -3.93 13.96
CA THR A 97 8.13 -4.84 12.79
C THR A 97 6.81 -5.49 12.39
N ARG A 98 5.78 -5.51 13.26
CA ARG A 98 4.50 -6.14 12.94
C ARG A 98 3.87 -5.51 11.71
N ARG A 99 3.26 -6.32 10.85
CA ARG A 99 2.65 -5.87 9.58
C ARG A 99 3.61 -5.12 8.64
N THR A 100 4.93 -5.25 8.78
CA THR A 100 5.90 -4.84 7.74
C THR A 100 6.17 -5.99 6.77
N ASP A 101 6.83 -5.71 5.64
CA ASP A 101 7.28 -6.80 4.77
C ASP A 101 8.34 -7.61 5.50
N ARG A 102 8.34 -8.93 5.30
CA ARG A 102 9.28 -9.85 5.96
C ARG A 102 10.73 -9.59 5.59
N SER A 103 10.94 -9.04 4.40
CA SER A 103 12.24 -8.60 3.94
C SER A 103 12.12 -7.43 2.98
N PHE A 104 13.19 -6.65 2.86
CA PHE A 104 13.31 -5.61 1.85
C PHE A 104 14.77 -5.43 1.44
N ALA A 105 14.97 -5.00 0.19
CA ALA A 105 16.28 -4.72 -0.35
C ALA A 105 16.60 -3.22 -0.26
N PHE A 106 17.86 -2.90 0.02
CA PHE A 106 18.38 -1.53 0.06
C PHE A 106 19.85 -1.54 -0.39
N ILE A 107 20.37 -0.39 -0.81
CA ILE A 107 21.76 -0.25 -1.27
C ILE A 107 22.49 0.70 -0.34
N GLU A 108 23.48 0.19 0.38
CA GLU A 108 24.14 0.95 1.43
C GLU A 108 25.55 0.43 1.72
N GLU A 109 26.41 1.32 2.19
CA GLU A 109 27.64 1.00 2.91
C GLU A 109 27.30 1.06 4.41
N LEU A 110 27.53 -0.03 5.14
CA LEU A 110 27.14 -0.12 6.55
C LEU A 110 28.19 -0.82 7.40
N TYR A 111 28.12 -0.59 8.70
CA TYR A 111 28.92 -1.29 9.69
C TYR A 111 28.20 -2.57 10.14
N LEU A 112 28.81 -3.72 9.89
CA LEU A 112 28.30 -5.01 10.35
C LEU A 112 28.32 -5.04 11.86
N LEU A 113 27.18 -5.29 12.52
CA LEU A 113 27.17 -5.52 13.95
C LEU A 113 27.68 -6.95 14.21
N GLU A 114 28.96 -7.09 14.55
CA GLU A 114 29.60 -8.40 14.78
C GLU A 114 29.21 -8.99 16.13
N VAL A 115 29.00 -8.13 17.12
CA VAL A 115 28.52 -8.47 18.45
C VAL A 115 27.25 -7.68 18.72
N THR A 116 26.25 -8.36 19.26
CA THR A 116 25.04 -7.71 19.77
C THR A 116 24.93 -7.95 21.28
N PRO A 117 24.35 -6.99 22.02
CA PRO A 117 24.16 -7.14 23.46
C PRO A 117 23.29 -8.37 23.78
N GLU A 118 23.60 -9.11 24.84
CA GLU A 118 22.81 -10.31 25.22
C GLU A 118 21.36 -9.98 25.58
N ASP A 119 21.10 -8.77 26.08
CA ASP A 119 19.79 -8.24 26.43
C ASP A 119 19.09 -7.52 25.26
N ALA A 120 19.72 -7.47 24.08
CA ALA A 120 19.13 -6.85 22.89
C ALA A 120 18.07 -7.75 22.24
N HIS A 121 16.94 -7.15 21.90
CA HIS A 121 15.94 -7.78 21.07
C HIS A 121 16.17 -7.37 19.61
N VAL A 122 16.77 -8.26 18.82
CA VAL A 122 17.04 -8.06 17.40
C VAL A 122 15.71 -8.03 16.62
N LEU A 123 15.53 -6.98 15.81
CA LEU A 123 14.33 -6.74 15.02
C LEU A 123 14.53 -7.04 13.53
N TRP A 124 15.72 -6.73 13.03
CA TRP A 124 16.15 -7.04 11.66
C TRP A 124 17.55 -7.62 11.66
N GLN A 125 17.79 -8.51 10.70
CA GLN A 125 19.08 -9.10 10.41
C GLN A 125 19.36 -9.14 8.91
N MET A 126 20.59 -9.42 8.52
CA MET A 126 20.96 -9.77 7.16
C MET A 126 22.00 -10.86 7.12
N ALA A 127 22.09 -11.55 5.99
CA ALA A 127 23.15 -12.52 5.74
C ALA A 127 24.36 -11.83 5.09
N TRP A 128 25.55 -12.07 5.62
CA TRP A 128 26.82 -11.63 5.05
C TRP A 128 27.88 -12.73 5.22
N HIS A 129 28.55 -13.10 4.13
CA HIS A 129 29.61 -14.15 4.13
C HIS A 129 29.27 -15.40 4.96
N SER A 130 28.07 -15.97 4.74
CA SER A 130 27.56 -17.17 5.42
C SER A 130 27.25 -17.02 6.92
N ALA A 131 27.18 -15.80 7.43
CA ALA A 131 26.76 -15.49 8.79
C ALA A 131 25.55 -14.54 8.81
N TRP A 132 24.76 -14.60 9.88
CA TRP A 132 23.68 -13.64 10.15
C TRP A 132 24.20 -12.53 11.06
N HIS A 133 23.93 -11.29 10.67
CA HIS A 133 24.31 -10.10 11.41
C HIS A 133 23.06 -9.28 11.72
N ALA A 134 22.98 -8.74 12.93
CA ALA A 134 21.90 -7.81 13.26
C ALA A 134 22.05 -6.52 12.44
N LEU A 135 20.91 -5.98 12.02
CA LEU A 135 20.81 -4.67 11.37
C LEU A 135 20.14 -3.64 12.26
N ALA A 136 19.21 -4.08 13.10
CA ALA A 136 18.52 -3.23 14.04
C ALA A 136 18.06 -4.02 15.26
N TYR A 137 18.15 -3.40 16.44
CA TYR A 137 17.71 -3.99 17.69
C TYR A 137 17.19 -2.91 18.64
N VAL A 138 16.44 -3.36 19.65
CA VAL A 138 16.05 -2.53 20.80
C VAL A 138 16.58 -3.14 22.09
N ARG A 139 16.77 -2.30 23.11
CA ARG A 139 17.01 -2.74 24.49
C ARG A 139 16.50 -1.70 25.48
N ASP A 140 16.22 -2.15 26.70
CA ASP A 140 15.97 -1.25 27.83
C ASP A 140 17.30 -0.94 28.52
N TYR A 141 17.48 0.30 29.00
CA TYR A 141 18.64 0.70 29.80
C TYR A 141 18.18 1.69 30.87
N GLY A 142 18.43 1.36 32.15
CA GLY A 142 17.81 2.07 33.27
C GLY A 142 16.28 2.06 33.16
N GLN A 143 15.66 3.24 33.11
CA GLN A 143 14.21 3.40 32.88
C GLN A 143 13.86 3.68 31.41
N GLY A 144 14.86 3.97 30.57
CA GLY A 144 14.70 4.35 29.17
C GLY A 144 14.72 3.17 28.21
N ARG A 145 14.70 3.51 26.92
CA ARG A 145 14.72 2.57 25.80
C ARG A 145 15.67 3.07 24.73
N VAL A 146 16.39 2.15 24.12
CA VAL A 146 17.32 2.42 23.04
C VAL A 146 16.90 1.64 21.80
N PHE A 147 16.90 2.29 20.65
CA PHE A 147 16.81 1.66 19.34
C PHE A 147 18.10 1.95 18.56
N CYS A 148 18.71 0.91 18.03
CA CYS A 148 19.97 0.97 17.33
C CYS A 148 19.81 0.35 15.94
N THR A 149 20.33 1.00 14.91
CA THR A 149 20.44 0.40 13.58
C THR A 149 21.69 0.88 12.85
N SER A 150 22.33 -0.03 12.10
CA SER A 150 23.43 0.31 11.20
C SER A 150 22.98 0.88 9.84
N MET A 151 21.67 0.94 9.60
CA MET A 151 21.08 1.56 8.40
C MET A 151 20.96 3.08 8.58
N GLY A 152 20.99 3.82 7.47
CA GLY A 152 20.74 5.27 7.45
C GLY A 152 21.98 6.15 7.19
N THR A 153 23.10 5.57 6.80
CA THR A 153 24.28 6.28 6.28
C THR A 153 24.03 6.81 4.86
N ALA A 154 23.30 6.06 4.02
CA ALA A 154 23.01 6.45 2.64
C ALA A 154 21.74 7.35 2.53
N PRO A 155 21.76 8.45 1.75
CA PRO A 155 20.58 9.29 1.53
C PRO A 155 19.37 8.52 0.96
N ASP A 156 19.63 7.53 0.09
CA ASP A 156 18.58 6.71 -0.50
C ASP A 156 17.81 5.89 0.55
N THR A 157 18.50 5.43 1.60
CA THR A 157 17.89 4.66 2.71
C THR A 157 16.84 5.50 3.44
N HIS A 158 17.08 6.79 3.65
CA HIS A 158 16.11 7.72 4.27
C HIS A 158 14.83 7.92 3.46
N THR A 159 14.87 7.64 2.16
CA THR A 159 13.69 7.69 1.27
C THR A 159 12.98 6.34 1.14
N HIS A 160 13.53 5.28 1.74
CA HIS A 160 12.94 3.95 1.68
C HIS A 160 11.69 3.86 2.57
N PRO A 161 10.50 3.47 2.06
CA PRO A 161 9.26 3.49 2.83
C PRO A 161 9.29 2.67 4.13
N ILE A 162 9.89 1.47 4.10
CA ILE A 162 10.01 0.62 5.28
C ILE A 162 10.97 1.22 6.30
N PHE A 163 12.01 1.93 5.87
CA PHE A 163 12.93 2.60 6.79
C PHE A 163 12.26 3.80 7.47
N GLN A 164 11.50 4.61 6.73
CA GLN A 164 10.69 5.69 7.30
C GLN A 164 9.65 5.17 8.31
N GLN A 165 8.99 4.05 7.98
CA GLN A 165 8.07 3.36 8.87
C GLN A 165 8.78 2.86 10.13
N MET A 166 9.96 2.24 9.98
CA MET A 166 10.80 1.78 11.06
C MET A 166 11.17 2.93 12.02
N LEU A 167 11.70 4.03 11.50
CA LEU A 167 12.08 5.19 12.30
C LEU A 167 10.90 5.80 13.05
N THR A 168 9.75 5.92 12.38
CA THR A 168 8.53 6.45 13.00
C THR A 168 8.10 5.58 14.18
N ARG A 169 8.07 4.25 13.99
CA ARG A 169 7.68 3.33 15.06
C ARG A 169 8.73 3.20 16.16
N ALA A 170 10.01 3.21 15.80
CA ALA A 170 11.11 3.25 16.77
C ALA A 170 10.98 4.46 17.68
N THR A 171 10.67 5.63 17.11
CA THR A 171 10.40 6.87 17.85
C THR A 171 9.27 6.70 18.86
N HIS A 172 8.12 6.17 18.43
CA HIS A 172 7.00 5.91 19.35
C HIS A 172 7.35 4.88 20.44
N TYR A 173 8.09 3.83 20.07
CA TYR A 173 8.50 2.76 20.97
C TYR A 173 9.45 3.24 22.07
N VAL A 174 10.50 4.00 21.72
CA VAL A 174 11.47 4.51 22.69
C VAL A 174 10.87 5.61 23.56
N ALA A 175 9.94 6.41 23.01
CA ALA A 175 9.19 7.40 23.77
C ALA A 175 8.10 6.81 24.69
N ARG A 176 7.85 5.49 24.61
CA ARG A 176 6.74 4.79 25.30
C ARG A 176 5.38 5.42 25.00
N THR A 177 5.20 5.92 23.78
CA THR A 177 3.92 6.45 23.28
C THR A 177 3.19 5.46 22.39
N ASN A 178 3.75 4.26 22.20
CA ASN A 178 3.06 3.15 21.56
C ASN A 178 1.95 2.64 22.51
N GLU A 179 0.70 2.64 22.06
CA GLU A 179 -0.42 2.09 22.83
C GLU A 179 -0.45 0.55 22.74
N GLU A 180 -1.08 -0.11 23.71
CA GLU A 180 -1.45 -1.52 23.54
C GLU A 180 -2.52 -1.61 22.44
N GLU A 181 -2.13 -2.20 21.32
CA GLU A 181 -3.03 -2.39 20.18
C GLU A 181 -4.13 -3.40 20.53
N ARG A 182 -5.35 -2.91 20.75
CA ARG A 182 -6.54 -3.78 20.71
C ARG A 182 -6.82 -4.21 19.27
N SER A 183 -7.35 -5.41 19.08
CA SER A 183 -7.82 -5.80 17.75
C SER A 183 -9.08 -5.00 17.36
N LEU A 184 -9.13 -4.52 16.13
CA LEU A 184 -10.28 -3.79 15.58
C LEU A 184 -11.27 -4.76 14.95
N ASN A 185 -12.53 -4.68 15.37
CA ASN A 185 -13.59 -5.55 14.88
C ASN A 185 -14.10 -5.05 13.53
N VAL A 186 -13.99 -5.91 12.52
CA VAL A 186 -14.39 -5.63 11.14
C VAL A 186 -15.72 -6.33 10.84
N ALA A 187 -16.67 -5.55 10.34
CA ALA A 187 -17.89 -6.05 9.72
C ALA A 187 -17.82 -5.95 8.19
N MET A 188 -18.42 -6.90 7.49
CA MET A 188 -18.59 -6.83 6.03
C MET A 188 -20.08 -6.79 5.68
N ILE A 189 -20.49 -5.84 4.84
CA ILE A 189 -21.82 -5.77 4.26
C ILE A 189 -21.71 -6.21 2.80
N GLY A 190 -22.30 -7.37 2.49
CA GLY A 190 -22.21 -8.06 1.20
C GLY A 190 -21.10 -9.10 1.17
N TYR A 191 -21.43 -10.39 1.30
CA TYR A 191 -20.45 -11.49 1.24
C TYR A 191 -20.45 -12.12 -0.16
N GLY A 192 -20.13 -11.28 -1.15
CA GLY A 192 -20.11 -11.64 -2.57
C GLY A 192 -18.83 -12.38 -2.98
N ALA A 193 -18.42 -12.21 -4.25
CA ALA A 193 -17.25 -12.89 -4.82
C ALA A 193 -15.96 -12.66 -4.04
N ILE A 194 -15.81 -11.47 -3.46
CA ILE A 194 -14.62 -11.04 -2.71
C ILE A 194 -14.73 -11.27 -1.18
N GLY A 195 -15.86 -11.83 -0.72
CA GLY A 195 -16.13 -12.04 0.70
C GLY A 195 -15.12 -12.94 1.39
N LEU A 196 -14.73 -14.03 0.73
CA LEU A 196 -13.73 -14.97 1.24
C LEU A 196 -12.33 -14.32 1.30
N GLU A 197 -11.97 -13.51 0.31
CA GLU A 197 -10.67 -12.83 0.25
C GLU A 197 -10.54 -11.80 1.37
N HIS A 198 -11.53 -10.92 1.55
CA HIS A 198 -11.52 -9.98 2.68
C HIS A 198 -11.48 -10.71 4.02
N GLY A 199 -12.33 -11.72 4.23
CA GLY A 199 -12.35 -12.47 5.48
C GLY A 199 -11.02 -13.16 5.79
N THR A 200 -10.38 -13.73 4.76
CA THR A 200 -9.06 -14.36 4.88
C THR A 200 -8.00 -13.32 5.24
N ALA A 201 -7.98 -12.18 4.53
CA ALA A 201 -7.03 -11.12 4.81
C ALA A 201 -7.20 -10.55 6.22
N ILE A 202 -8.43 -10.27 6.66
CA ILE A 202 -8.73 -9.78 8.00
C ILE A 202 -8.22 -10.75 9.07
N ASN A 203 -8.50 -12.06 8.93
CA ASN A 203 -8.08 -13.06 9.91
C ASN A 203 -6.55 -13.28 9.96
N ASN A 204 -5.81 -12.93 8.91
CA ASN A 204 -4.36 -13.10 8.84
C ASN A 204 -3.59 -11.80 9.14
N VAL A 205 -4.26 -10.67 9.34
CA VAL A 205 -3.62 -9.39 9.68
C VAL A 205 -3.78 -9.10 11.16
N VAL A 206 -2.66 -9.13 11.88
CA VAL A 206 -2.58 -8.80 13.31
C VAL A 206 -3.16 -7.41 13.58
N GLY A 207 -4.06 -7.32 14.56
CA GLY A 207 -4.74 -6.07 14.93
C GLY A 207 -6.10 -5.87 14.25
N LEU A 208 -6.55 -6.83 13.43
CA LEU A 208 -7.91 -6.90 12.90
C LEU A 208 -8.60 -8.20 13.34
N THR A 209 -9.92 -8.17 13.43
CA THR A 209 -10.74 -9.35 13.73
C THR A 209 -11.99 -9.37 12.88
N TYR A 210 -12.26 -10.48 12.18
CA TYR A 210 -13.46 -10.60 11.36
C TYR A 210 -14.65 -10.93 12.25
N ALA A 211 -15.42 -9.90 12.62
CA ALA A 211 -16.39 -9.98 13.70
C ALA A 211 -17.80 -10.29 13.21
N LEU A 212 -18.20 -9.76 12.05
CA LEU A 212 -19.57 -9.85 11.56
C LEU A 212 -19.67 -9.84 10.03
N VAL A 213 -20.57 -10.65 9.49
CA VAL A 213 -21.00 -10.60 8.08
C VAL A 213 -22.49 -10.28 7.96
N CYS A 214 -22.82 -9.27 7.17
CA CYS A 214 -24.18 -8.91 6.83
C CYS A 214 -24.45 -9.21 5.35
N ASP A 215 -25.40 -10.08 5.04
CA ASP A 215 -25.86 -10.32 3.67
C ASP A 215 -27.34 -10.72 3.69
N ARG A 216 -28.11 -10.27 2.69
CA ARG A 216 -29.52 -10.62 2.56
C ARG A 216 -29.70 -12.09 2.16
N ASN A 217 -28.70 -12.69 1.52
CA ASN A 217 -28.69 -14.07 1.09
C ASN A 217 -28.16 -14.98 2.21
N THR A 218 -29.05 -15.77 2.80
CA THR A 218 -28.71 -16.69 3.91
C THR A 218 -27.72 -17.78 3.51
N GLN A 219 -27.64 -18.16 2.23
CA GLN A 219 -26.65 -19.13 1.74
C GLN A 219 -25.22 -18.55 1.81
N ARG A 220 -25.06 -17.26 1.49
CA ARG A 220 -23.76 -16.56 1.64
C ARG A 220 -23.35 -16.45 3.09
N LEU A 221 -24.30 -16.18 3.99
CA LEU A 221 -24.04 -16.20 5.44
C LEU A 221 -23.60 -17.58 5.92
N GLN A 222 -24.20 -18.66 5.40
CA GLN A 222 -23.78 -20.02 5.72
C GLN A 222 -22.35 -20.30 5.23
N GLN A 223 -22.00 -19.87 4.02
CA GLN A 223 -20.64 -19.97 3.49
C GLN A 223 -19.63 -19.20 4.35
N ALA A 224 -19.98 -17.98 4.80
CA ALA A 224 -19.15 -17.18 5.69
C ALA A 224 -18.88 -17.91 7.02
N ARG A 225 -19.90 -18.49 7.67
CA ARG A 225 -19.71 -19.25 8.92
C ARG A 225 -18.89 -20.52 8.72
N GLN A 226 -19.00 -21.17 7.56
CA GLN A 226 -18.21 -22.35 7.25
C GLN A 226 -16.72 -22.00 7.08
N ALA A 227 -16.42 -20.90 6.40
CA ALA A 227 -15.05 -20.42 6.23
C ALA A 227 -14.47 -19.81 7.52
N PHE A 228 -15.31 -19.15 8.32
CA PHE A 228 -14.92 -18.39 9.50
C PHE A 228 -15.85 -18.73 10.69
N PRO A 229 -15.59 -19.82 11.43
CA PRO A 229 -16.52 -20.32 12.45
C PRO A 229 -16.87 -19.36 13.59
N THR A 230 -16.01 -18.37 13.85
CA THR A 230 -16.19 -17.37 14.91
C THR A 230 -16.98 -16.13 14.47
N VAL A 231 -17.26 -15.97 13.16
CA VAL A 231 -17.90 -14.77 12.64
C VAL A 231 -19.39 -14.77 12.95
N ARG A 232 -19.91 -13.65 13.46
CA ARG A 232 -21.36 -13.44 13.59
C ARG A 232 -21.97 -13.17 12.21
N THR A 233 -23.25 -13.43 12.06
CA THR A 233 -23.95 -13.10 10.81
C THR A 233 -25.31 -12.46 11.07
N CYS A 234 -25.67 -11.45 10.29
CA CYS A 234 -27.00 -10.87 10.27
C CYS A 234 -27.50 -10.70 8.82
N THR A 235 -28.80 -10.45 8.66
CA THR A 235 -29.43 -10.16 7.35
C THR A 235 -29.80 -8.69 7.18
N ASP A 236 -29.61 -7.88 8.22
CA ASP A 236 -29.96 -6.46 8.26
C ASP A 236 -28.74 -5.64 8.68
N HIS A 237 -28.40 -4.64 7.85
CA HIS A 237 -27.26 -3.77 8.09
C HIS A 237 -27.49 -2.79 9.24
N ALA A 238 -28.74 -2.56 9.66
CA ALA A 238 -29.04 -1.82 10.88
C ALA A 238 -28.37 -2.47 12.12
N GLN A 239 -28.26 -3.80 12.15
CA GLN A 239 -27.54 -4.49 13.24
C GLN A 239 -26.04 -4.21 13.23
N VAL A 240 -25.44 -3.86 12.08
CA VAL A 240 -24.03 -3.45 11.99
C VAL A 240 -23.87 -2.00 12.46
N LEU A 241 -24.83 -1.17 12.08
CA LEU A 241 -24.91 0.24 12.45
C LEU A 241 -24.99 0.39 13.98
N ASP A 242 -25.91 -0.35 14.61
CA ASP A 242 -26.24 -0.24 16.03
C ASP A 242 -25.25 -0.97 16.95
N ASP A 243 -24.34 -1.79 16.41
CA ASP A 243 -23.40 -2.57 17.21
C ASP A 243 -22.18 -1.73 17.61
N PRO A 244 -22.03 -1.32 18.89
CA PRO A 244 -20.93 -0.46 19.31
C PRO A 244 -19.57 -1.19 19.30
N THR A 245 -19.57 -2.52 19.18
CA THR A 245 -18.33 -3.32 19.18
C THR A 245 -17.64 -3.34 17.82
N ILE A 246 -18.33 -2.96 16.74
CA ILE A 246 -17.77 -2.88 15.39
C ILE A 246 -17.03 -1.56 15.20
N ASP A 247 -15.79 -1.63 14.75
CA ASP A 247 -14.91 -0.47 14.49
C ASP A 247 -14.89 -0.09 13.01
N ILE A 248 -14.79 -1.10 12.13
CA ILE A 248 -14.59 -0.94 10.69
C ILE A 248 -15.72 -1.65 9.93
N VAL A 249 -16.25 -1.01 8.90
CA VAL A 249 -17.22 -1.62 7.99
C VAL A 249 -16.66 -1.65 6.57
N ILE A 250 -16.61 -2.83 5.97
CA ILE A 250 -16.34 -3.03 4.54
C ILE A 250 -17.67 -3.12 3.81
N VAL A 251 -17.92 -2.22 2.86
CA VAL A 251 -19.11 -2.23 2.00
C VAL A 251 -18.74 -2.87 0.67
N SER A 252 -19.28 -4.06 0.41
CA SER A 252 -19.05 -4.89 -0.79
C SER A 252 -20.39 -5.30 -1.43
N THR A 253 -21.29 -4.33 -1.52
CA THR A 253 -22.61 -4.45 -2.15
C THR A 253 -22.55 -3.95 -3.61
N PRO A 254 -23.64 -4.01 -4.39
CA PRO A 254 -23.62 -3.42 -5.73
C PRO A 254 -23.37 -1.89 -5.70
N PRO A 255 -22.71 -1.30 -6.71
CA PRO A 255 -22.18 0.07 -6.67
C PRO A 255 -23.22 1.15 -6.37
N ASN A 256 -24.44 1.01 -6.89
CA ASN A 256 -25.55 1.95 -6.63
C ASN A 256 -25.96 2.06 -5.14
N THR A 257 -25.46 1.18 -4.27
CA THR A 257 -25.72 1.22 -2.83
C THR A 257 -24.55 1.73 -2.00
N HIS A 258 -23.39 1.95 -2.62
CA HIS A 258 -22.14 2.29 -1.94
C HIS A 258 -22.26 3.56 -1.10
N ALA A 259 -22.57 4.70 -1.74
CA ALA A 259 -22.62 5.98 -1.04
C ALA A 259 -23.69 6.04 0.07
N PRO A 260 -24.95 5.61 -0.16
CA PRO A 260 -25.94 5.60 0.90
C PRO A 260 -25.54 4.75 2.12
N LEU A 261 -24.91 3.59 1.92
CA LEU A 261 -24.44 2.74 3.01
C LEU A 261 -23.24 3.35 3.73
N ALA A 262 -22.25 3.88 2.99
CA ALA A 262 -21.08 4.52 3.56
C ALA A 262 -21.45 5.69 4.48
N LEU A 263 -22.34 6.57 4.02
CA LEU A 263 -22.81 7.72 4.80
C LEU A 263 -23.51 7.28 6.10
N GLN A 264 -24.29 6.21 6.08
CA GLN A 264 -24.92 5.65 7.29
C GLN A 264 -23.88 5.10 8.27
N MET A 265 -22.90 4.33 7.78
CA MET A 265 -21.85 3.76 8.64
C MET A 265 -20.94 4.83 9.24
N LEU A 266 -20.58 5.85 8.45
CA LEU A 266 -19.81 7.01 8.93
C LEU A 266 -20.58 7.75 10.04
N ARG A 267 -21.88 8.03 9.84
CA ARG A 267 -22.75 8.68 10.85
C ARG A 267 -22.86 7.87 12.15
N ALA A 268 -22.78 6.54 12.06
CA ALA A 268 -22.71 5.65 13.22
C ALA A 268 -21.31 5.59 13.88
N GLY A 269 -20.38 6.43 13.43
CA GLY A 269 -19.04 6.55 13.99
C GLY A 269 -18.10 5.40 13.59
N LYS A 270 -18.38 4.68 12.50
CA LYS A 270 -17.53 3.58 12.00
C LYS A 270 -16.46 4.11 11.04
N HIS A 271 -15.31 3.44 10.98
CA HIS A 271 -14.39 3.57 9.85
C HIS A 271 -14.97 2.79 8.66
N VAL A 272 -14.80 3.28 7.43
CA VAL A 272 -15.43 2.69 6.24
C VAL A 272 -14.38 2.37 5.17
N VAL A 273 -14.44 1.13 4.68
CA VAL A 273 -13.74 0.67 3.48
C VAL A 273 -14.78 0.41 2.40
N MET A 274 -14.64 1.09 1.27
CA MET A 274 -15.50 0.86 0.12
C MET A 274 -14.86 -0.14 -0.84
N GLU A 275 -15.65 -1.08 -1.34
CA GLU A 275 -15.27 -1.77 -2.58
C GLU A 275 -15.20 -0.81 -3.76
N LYS A 276 -14.53 -1.25 -4.81
CA LYS A 276 -14.53 -0.59 -6.11
C LYS A 276 -15.87 -0.83 -6.84
N PRO A 277 -16.32 0.12 -7.69
CA PRO A 277 -15.91 1.52 -7.74
C PRO A 277 -16.32 2.25 -6.45
N PHE A 278 -15.62 3.34 -6.10
CA PHE A 278 -15.86 4.09 -4.86
C PHE A 278 -17.35 4.49 -4.68
N CYS A 279 -17.95 5.02 -5.74
CA CYS A 279 -19.37 5.35 -5.91
C CYS A 279 -19.63 5.62 -7.41
N LEU A 280 -20.81 6.11 -7.78
CA LEU A 280 -21.17 6.34 -9.18
C LEU A 280 -21.05 7.80 -9.61
N THR A 281 -20.96 8.75 -8.69
CA THR A 281 -20.85 10.18 -9.03
C THR A 281 -19.79 10.90 -8.19
N THR A 282 -19.20 11.95 -8.76
CA THR A 282 -18.24 12.80 -8.05
C THR A 282 -18.88 13.47 -6.84
N ALA A 283 -20.15 13.85 -6.93
CA ALA A 283 -20.89 14.46 -5.83
C ALA A 283 -21.05 13.50 -4.63
N GLU A 284 -21.33 12.22 -4.86
CA GLU A 284 -21.36 11.21 -3.81
C GLU A 284 -19.98 11.02 -3.17
N ALA A 285 -18.90 11.00 -3.97
CA ALA A 285 -17.53 10.92 -3.47
C ALA A 285 -17.21 12.11 -2.56
N ASP A 286 -17.58 13.32 -2.97
CA ASP A 286 -17.42 14.55 -2.20
C ASP A 286 -18.16 14.50 -0.87
N GLU A 287 -19.43 14.09 -0.87
CA GLU A 287 -20.24 13.99 0.35
C GLU A 287 -19.62 13.01 1.35
N MET A 288 -19.21 11.82 0.88
CA MET A 288 -18.59 10.82 1.75
C MET A 288 -17.25 11.29 2.32
N ILE A 289 -16.40 11.91 1.50
CA ILE A 289 -15.09 12.43 1.94
C ILE A 289 -15.27 13.51 3.00
N GLN A 290 -16.13 14.49 2.73
CA GLN A 290 -16.39 15.58 3.66
C GLN A 290 -16.91 15.05 4.99
N LEU A 291 -17.90 14.15 4.96
CA LEU A 291 -18.47 13.57 6.17
C LEU A 291 -17.43 12.77 6.98
N ALA A 292 -16.58 11.99 6.32
CA ALA A 292 -15.53 11.24 6.98
C ALA A 292 -14.52 12.17 7.68
N GLN A 293 -14.16 13.30 7.06
CA GLN A 293 -13.30 14.31 7.65
C GLN A 293 -13.96 14.97 8.87
N ASP A 294 -15.22 15.40 8.74
CA ASP A 294 -15.97 16.06 9.80
C ASP A 294 -16.10 15.17 11.06
N LEU A 295 -16.30 13.87 10.85
CA LEU A 295 -16.43 12.89 11.93
C LEU A 295 -15.10 12.30 12.40
N ARG A 296 -13.97 12.69 11.78
CA ARG A 296 -12.63 12.11 12.01
C ARG A 296 -12.67 10.58 11.95
N ARG A 297 -13.24 10.07 10.87
CA ARG A 297 -13.29 8.64 10.54
C ARG A 297 -12.53 8.38 9.26
N THR A 298 -11.92 7.20 9.21
CA THR A 298 -11.18 6.74 8.04
C THR A 298 -12.17 6.33 6.96
N LEU A 299 -11.96 6.86 5.77
CA LEU A 299 -12.62 6.42 4.54
C LEU A 299 -11.54 6.05 3.53
N THR A 300 -11.60 4.84 3.00
CA THR A 300 -10.65 4.35 1.99
C THR A 300 -11.37 3.41 1.01
N VAL A 301 -10.72 3.11 -0.11
CA VAL A 301 -11.29 2.28 -1.19
C VAL A 301 -10.36 1.11 -1.45
N TYR A 302 -10.94 -0.09 -1.56
CA TYR A 302 -10.21 -1.31 -1.84
C TYR A 302 -9.75 -1.40 -3.30
N GLN A 303 -8.73 -0.60 -3.63
CA GLN A 303 -8.02 -0.69 -4.91
C GLN A 303 -6.93 -1.76 -4.85
N CYS A 304 -7.35 -3.02 -4.74
CA CYS A 304 -6.46 -4.18 -4.55
C CYS A 304 -5.40 -4.34 -5.64
N ARG A 305 -5.70 -3.91 -6.86
CA ARG A 305 -4.82 -4.03 -8.02
C ARG A 305 -3.61 -3.09 -8.01
N ARG A 306 -3.51 -2.17 -7.04
CA ARG A 306 -2.27 -1.39 -6.81
C ARG A 306 -1.09 -2.26 -6.38
N TRP A 307 -1.33 -3.51 -6.02
CA TRP A 307 -0.32 -4.50 -5.67
C TRP A 307 -0.17 -5.62 -6.71
N ASP A 308 -0.77 -5.46 -7.91
CA ASP A 308 -0.56 -6.40 -9.01
C ASP A 308 0.93 -6.42 -9.41
N PRO A 309 1.56 -7.61 -9.55
CA PRO A 309 2.99 -7.75 -9.82
C PRO A 309 3.50 -6.94 -11.01
N ASP A 310 2.74 -6.88 -12.10
CA ASP A 310 3.11 -6.11 -13.29
C ASP A 310 3.04 -4.60 -13.05
N TYR A 311 2.04 -4.13 -12.31
CA TYR A 311 1.96 -2.72 -11.93
C TYR A 311 3.14 -2.31 -11.03
N LEU A 312 3.48 -3.13 -10.03
CA LEU A 312 4.64 -2.90 -9.16
C LEU A 312 5.95 -2.88 -9.95
N ALA A 313 6.13 -3.79 -10.91
CA ALA A 313 7.30 -3.81 -11.78
C ALA A 313 7.40 -2.55 -12.65
N ILE A 314 6.28 -2.10 -13.24
CA ILE A 314 6.23 -0.85 -14.01
C ILE A 314 6.64 0.34 -13.13
N GLN A 315 6.08 0.45 -11.92
CA GLN A 315 6.45 1.53 -10.99
C GLN A 315 7.95 1.55 -10.69
N GLN A 316 8.58 0.38 -10.52
CA GLN A 316 10.03 0.29 -10.31
C GLN A 316 10.84 0.80 -11.50
N VAL A 317 10.44 0.47 -12.74
CA VAL A 317 11.09 0.96 -13.97
C VAL A 317 10.96 2.47 -14.10
N LEU A 318 9.76 3.01 -13.84
CA LEU A 318 9.53 4.45 -13.91
C LEU A 318 10.28 5.20 -12.81
N LYS A 319 10.32 4.67 -11.58
CA LYS A 319 11.11 5.25 -10.47
C LYS A 319 12.61 5.30 -10.79
N ARG A 320 13.13 4.32 -11.52
CA ARG A 320 14.52 4.30 -12.03
C ARG A 320 14.75 5.20 -13.24
N ASN A 321 13.70 5.85 -13.76
CA ASN A 321 13.73 6.71 -14.94
C ASN A 321 14.33 6.02 -16.19
N SER A 322 14.14 4.70 -16.30
CA SER A 322 14.81 3.89 -17.33
C SER A 322 14.34 4.22 -18.75
N ILE A 323 13.07 4.64 -18.91
CA ILE A 323 12.50 5.02 -20.21
C ILE A 323 12.32 6.53 -20.38
N GLY A 324 12.82 7.35 -19.45
CA GLY A 324 12.58 8.79 -19.45
C GLY A 324 11.17 9.19 -18.99
N PRO A 325 10.86 10.50 -19.05
CA PRO A 325 9.51 11.00 -18.81
C PRO A 325 8.49 10.28 -19.69
N VAL A 326 7.42 9.79 -19.08
CA VAL A 326 6.32 9.12 -19.78
C VAL A 326 5.46 10.17 -20.49
N PHE A 327 5.15 9.94 -21.76
CA PHE A 327 4.25 10.81 -22.53
C PHE A 327 3.01 10.10 -23.06
N HIS A 328 3.00 8.75 -23.08
CA HIS A 328 1.86 7.97 -23.58
C HIS A 328 1.67 6.67 -22.80
N ILE A 329 0.43 6.34 -22.43
CA ILE A 329 0.05 5.06 -21.84
C ILE A 329 -1.17 4.49 -22.55
N GLU A 330 -1.08 3.28 -23.10
CA GLU A 330 -2.26 2.49 -23.47
C GLU A 330 -2.36 1.25 -22.57
N THR A 331 -3.58 0.93 -22.20
CA THR A 331 -3.88 -0.30 -21.50
C THR A 331 -5.21 -0.90 -21.96
N PHE A 332 -5.23 -2.22 -22.04
CA PHE A 332 -6.36 -2.97 -22.55
C PHE A 332 -6.76 -4.07 -21.56
N ILE A 333 -8.03 -4.42 -21.56
CA ILE A 333 -8.56 -5.63 -20.94
C ILE A 333 -9.68 -6.23 -21.77
N GLY A 334 -9.84 -7.54 -21.67
CA GLY A 334 -10.94 -8.27 -22.28
C GLY A 334 -10.50 -9.23 -23.38
N GLY A 335 -11.45 -9.63 -24.21
CA GLY A 335 -11.29 -10.65 -25.23
C GLY A 335 -12.60 -10.83 -25.98
N TYR A 336 -12.89 -12.04 -26.43
CA TYR A 336 -14.18 -12.37 -27.04
C TYR A 336 -14.92 -13.37 -26.18
N GLY A 337 -15.93 -12.89 -25.45
CA GLY A 337 -16.69 -13.72 -24.52
C GLY A 337 -17.90 -12.99 -23.98
N HIS A 338 -18.91 -13.76 -23.59
CA HIS A 338 -20.09 -13.18 -22.96
C HIS A 338 -19.70 -12.55 -21.61
N PRO A 339 -20.12 -11.31 -21.30
CA PRO A 339 -19.87 -10.70 -20.00
C PRO A 339 -20.49 -11.51 -18.86
N CYS A 340 -20.08 -11.26 -17.63
CA CYS A 340 -20.64 -11.92 -16.46
C CYS A 340 -22.15 -11.64 -16.32
N THR A 341 -22.87 -12.42 -15.51
CA THR A 341 -24.32 -12.24 -15.34
C THR A 341 -24.65 -11.45 -14.07
N TYR A 342 -25.94 -11.26 -13.78
CA TYR A 342 -26.44 -10.58 -12.57
C TYR A 342 -26.21 -9.06 -12.61
N TRP A 343 -26.00 -8.41 -11.45
CA TRP A 343 -25.94 -6.95 -11.36
C TRP A 343 -24.74 -6.33 -12.10
N HIS A 344 -23.63 -7.07 -12.29
CA HIS A 344 -22.43 -6.55 -12.95
C HIS A 344 -22.72 -6.09 -14.39
N SER A 345 -23.64 -6.78 -15.07
CA SER A 345 -24.03 -6.51 -16.45
C SER A 345 -25.31 -5.68 -16.59
N HIS A 346 -25.76 -5.11 -15.47
CA HIS A 346 -26.85 -4.17 -15.40
C HIS A 346 -26.32 -2.76 -15.11
N GLU A 347 -26.12 -1.96 -16.15
CA GLU A 347 -25.46 -0.66 -16.13
C GLU A 347 -26.08 0.34 -15.14
N PRO A 348 -27.42 0.43 -14.96
CA PRO A 348 -28.02 1.29 -13.93
C PRO A 348 -27.63 0.92 -12.49
N VAL A 349 -27.07 -0.28 -12.28
CA VAL A 349 -26.61 -0.77 -10.97
C VAL A 349 -25.09 -0.75 -10.88
N SER A 350 -24.38 -1.17 -11.93
CA SER A 350 -22.93 -1.30 -11.94
C SER A 350 -22.17 -0.03 -12.34
N GLY A 351 -22.83 0.90 -13.04
CA GLY A 351 -22.19 1.99 -13.79
C GLY A 351 -21.68 1.57 -15.17
N GLY A 352 -21.77 0.29 -15.51
CA GLY A 352 -21.28 -0.25 -16.77
C GLY A 352 -19.76 -0.43 -16.80
N VAL A 353 -19.22 -0.61 -18.02
CA VAL A 353 -17.82 -0.98 -18.25
C VAL A 353 -16.84 0.06 -17.73
N PHE A 354 -17.16 1.35 -17.89
CA PHE A 354 -16.30 2.43 -17.39
C PHE A 354 -16.04 2.30 -15.90
N TYR A 355 -17.00 1.79 -15.12
CA TYR A 355 -16.87 1.66 -13.67
C TYR A 355 -16.33 0.31 -13.24
N ASP A 356 -16.75 -0.79 -13.87
CA ASP A 356 -16.34 -2.12 -13.41
C ASP A 356 -14.84 -2.39 -13.61
N TRP A 357 -14.35 -2.19 -14.84
CA TRP A 357 -12.93 -2.35 -15.17
C TRP A 357 -12.15 -1.05 -15.14
N GLY A 358 -12.78 0.06 -15.53
CA GLY A 358 -12.10 1.36 -15.51
C GLY A 358 -11.70 1.78 -14.11
N SER A 359 -12.42 1.38 -13.05
CA SER A 359 -12.03 1.70 -11.67
C SER A 359 -10.65 1.15 -11.28
N HIS A 360 -10.17 0.12 -11.96
CA HIS A 360 -8.81 -0.41 -11.77
C HIS A 360 -7.81 0.22 -12.73
N TYR A 361 -8.13 0.20 -14.03
CA TYR A 361 -7.18 0.58 -15.07
C TYR A 361 -6.94 2.09 -15.13
N LEU A 362 -7.98 2.90 -14.90
CA LEU A 362 -7.83 4.34 -14.77
C LEU A 362 -7.13 4.70 -13.46
N ASP A 363 -7.34 3.96 -12.36
CA ASP A 363 -6.58 4.15 -11.12
C ASP A 363 -5.08 3.98 -11.36
N TRP A 364 -4.68 2.92 -12.08
CA TRP A 364 -3.29 2.73 -12.48
C TRP A 364 -2.75 3.88 -13.31
N ILE A 365 -3.45 4.28 -14.38
CA ILE A 365 -3.03 5.39 -15.26
C ILE A 365 -2.84 6.67 -14.46
N LEU A 366 -3.83 7.04 -13.63
CA LEU A 366 -3.79 8.26 -12.83
C LEU A 366 -2.70 8.24 -11.75
N LYS A 367 -2.30 7.05 -11.26
CA LYS A 367 -1.17 6.92 -10.34
C LYS A 367 0.18 6.96 -11.04
N LEU A 368 0.27 6.49 -12.30
CA LEU A 368 1.50 6.57 -13.09
C LEU A 368 1.73 7.97 -13.68
N ILE A 369 0.65 8.72 -13.95
CA ILE A 369 0.69 10.12 -14.39
C ILE A 369 0.02 11.00 -13.32
N PRO A 370 0.80 11.58 -12.40
CA PRO A 370 0.25 12.38 -11.30
C PRO A 370 -0.31 13.74 -11.74
N ASP A 371 0.02 14.19 -12.95
CA ASP A 371 -0.46 15.45 -13.52
C ASP A 371 -1.98 15.52 -13.60
N GLU A 372 -2.52 16.73 -13.66
CA GLU A 372 -3.97 16.94 -13.73
C GLU A 372 -4.54 16.48 -15.09
N VAL A 373 -5.70 15.84 -15.08
CA VAL A 373 -6.42 15.48 -16.31
C VAL A 373 -7.18 16.71 -16.80
N VAL A 374 -6.88 17.19 -18.01
CA VAL A 374 -7.51 18.40 -18.58
C VAL A 374 -8.67 18.09 -19.51
N SER A 375 -8.71 16.88 -20.08
CA SER A 375 -9.84 16.44 -20.90
C SER A 375 -10.01 14.93 -20.95
N VAL A 376 -11.26 14.51 -21.07
CA VAL A 376 -11.69 13.12 -21.16
C VAL A 376 -12.60 12.94 -22.36
N ARG A 377 -12.42 11.84 -23.10
CA ARG A 377 -13.36 11.38 -24.13
C ARG A 377 -13.70 9.92 -23.87
N GLY A 378 -14.97 9.58 -23.82
CA GLY A 378 -15.47 8.22 -23.68
C GLY A 378 -16.23 7.77 -24.92
N VAL A 379 -16.08 6.52 -25.31
CA VAL A 379 -16.80 5.91 -26.44
C VAL A 379 -17.28 4.53 -26.03
N GLU A 380 -18.53 4.19 -26.35
CA GLU A 380 -19.12 2.87 -26.08
C GLU A 380 -19.64 2.23 -27.38
N HIS A 381 -19.62 0.90 -27.42
CA HIS A 381 -20.22 0.09 -28.48
C HIS A 381 -21.09 -1.02 -27.90
N LYS A 382 -22.32 -1.11 -28.39
CA LYS A 382 -23.26 -2.21 -28.09
C LYS A 382 -23.66 -2.91 -29.39
N ARG A 383 -23.22 -4.16 -29.59
CA ARG A 383 -23.19 -4.85 -30.90
C ARG A 383 -23.59 -6.33 -30.86
N VAL A 384 -23.29 -7.06 -29.78
CA VAL A 384 -23.41 -8.53 -29.70
C VAL A 384 -24.27 -8.97 -28.52
N TRP A 385 -23.98 -8.53 -27.30
CA TRP A 385 -24.57 -9.10 -26.07
C TRP A 385 -25.85 -8.37 -25.65
N HIS A 386 -26.93 -8.48 -26.42
CA HIS A 386 -28.14 -7.68 -26.21
C HIS A 386 -29.03 -8.09 -25.03
N ASP A 387 -28.74 -9.22 -24.38
CA ASP A 387 -29.40 -9.68 -23.15
C ASP A 387 -28.92 -8.91 -21.91
N VAL A 388 -27.80 -8.19 -22.01
CA VAL A 388 -27.27 -7.31 -20.96
C VAL A 388 -27.23 -5.84 -21.40
N THR A 389 -27.18 -4.93 -20.42
CA THR A 389 -27.25 -3.48 -20.68
C THR A 389 -25.89 -2.78 -20.79
N ASN A 390 -24.82 -3.35 -20.23
CA ASN A 390 -23.47 -2.81 -20.37
C ASN A 390 -23.03 -2.74 -21.85
N ALA A 391 -22.17 -1.78 -22.20
CA ALA A 391 -21.52 -1.79 -23.50
C ALA A 391 -20.66 -3.06 -23.69
N ASP A 392 -20.54 -3.54 -24.93
CA ASP A 392 -19.66 -4.67 -25.25
C ASP A 392 -18.20 -4.22 -25.41
N GLN A 393 -17.99 -2.93 -25.68
CA GLN A 393 -16.68 -2.29 -25.66
C GLN A 393 -16.81 -0.85 -25.19
N ALA A 394 -15.86 -0.40 -24.38
CA ALA A 394 -15.73 0.99 -23.99
C ALA A 394 -14.26 1.44 -24.05
N SER A 395 -14.04 2.67 -24.49
CA SER A 395 -12.72 3.30 -24.58
C SER A 395 -12.75 4.68 -23.91
N VAL A 396 -11.71 4.97 -23.14
CA VAL A 396 -11.49 6.26 -22.46
C VAL A 396 -10.16 6.83 -22.94
N TYR A 397 -10.19 8.07 -23.44
CA TYR A 397 -9.02 8.83 -23.84
C TYR A 397 -8.83 10.01 -22.89
N LEU A 398 -7.62 10.17 -22.38
CA LEU A 398 -7.24 11.21 -21.43
C LEU A 398 -6.15 12.08 -22.01
N ARG A 399 -6.22 13.38 -21.72
CA ARG A 399 -5.09 14.29 -21.86
C ARG A 399 -4.80 14.95 -20.53
N PHE A 400 -3.52 15.07 -20.21
CA PHE A 400 -3.02 15.65 -18.98
C PHE A 400 -2.46 17.07 -19.20
N ALA A 401 -2.35 17.86 -18.13
CA ALA A 401 -1.85 19.22 -18.17
C ALA A 401 -0.40 19.31 -18.64
N GLY A 402 0.42 18.31 -18.31
CA GLY A 402 1.80 18.17 -18.79
C GLY A 402 1.93 17.72 -20.25
N GLY A 403 0.82 17.52 -20.95
CA GLY A 403 0.79 17.11 -22.36
C GLY A 403 0.83 15.61 -22.59
N GLN A 404 0.88 14.79 -21.54
CA GLN A 404 0.79 13.34 -21.65
C GLN A 404 -0.60 12.91 -22.12
N GLU A 405 -0.67 11.75 -22.77
CA GLU A 405 -1.91 11.13 -23.24
C GLU A 405 -2.04 9.72 -22.67
N ALA A 406 -3.29 9.28 -22.47
CA ALA A 406 -3.55 7.90 -22.09
C ALA A 406 -4.84 7.34 -22.70
N GLU A 407 -4.84 6.03 -22.96
CA GLU A 407 -5.99 5.26 -23.42
C GLU A 407 -6.24 4.06 -22.48
N PHE A 408 -7.48 3.89 -22.06
CA PHE A 408 -7.98 2.64 -21.50
C PHE A 408 -9.07 2.08 -22.41
N THR A 409 -8.97 0.80 -22.78
CA THR A 409 -10.03 0.10 -23.53
C THR A 409 -10.38 -1.23 -22.88
N HIS A 410 -11.68 -1.48 -22.66
CA HIS A 410 -12.22 -2.81 -22.37
C HIS A 410 -13.10 -3.28 -23.54
N SER A 411 -12.97 -4.55 -23.93
CA SER A 411 -13.83 -5.16 -24.96
C SER A 411 -14.13 -6.63 -24.66
N ASP A 412 -15.40 -7.00 -24.73
CA ASP A 412 -15.92 -8.37 -24.65
C ASP A 412 -16.15 -8.99 -26.04
N ILE A 413 -15.80 -8.25 -27.10
CA ILE A 413 -15.91 -8.67 -28.51
C ILE A 413 -14.58 -8.56 -29.27
N ALA A 414 -13.46 -8.47 -28.56
CA ALA A 414 -12.12 -8.46 -29.11
C ALA A 414 -11.59 -9.87 -29.35
N ALA A 415 -11.72 -10.36 -30.59
CA ALA A 415 -11.18 -11.67 -30.99
C ALA A 415 -9.65 -11.76 -30.86
N VAL A 416 -8.97 -10.63 -30.99
CA VAL A 416 -7.53 -10.48 -30.74
C VAL A 416 -7.34 -9.31 -29.77
N PRO A 417 -6.75 -9.53 -28.58
CA PRO A 417 -6.56 -8.46 -27.61
C PRO A 417 -5.38 -7.56 -28.02
N LYS A 418 -5.47 -6.26 -27.70
CA LYS A 418 -4.30 -5.38 -27.64
C LYS A 418 -3.34 -5.85 -26.52
N PRO A 419 -2.07 -5.44 -26.51
CA PRO A 419 -1.20 -5.61 -25.34
C PRO A 419 -1.88 -5.07 -24.07
N LYS A 420 -1.67 -5.73 -22.92
CA LYS A 420 -2.16 -5.25 -21.62
C LYS A 420 -1.58 -3.88 -21.28
N TRP A 421 -0.30 -3.69 -21.58
CA TRP A 421 0.44 -2.44 -21.37
C TRP A 421 1.19 -2.04 -22.63
N TYR A 422 1.12 -0.76 -22.97
CA TYR A 422 1.98 -0.11 -23.93
C TYR A 422 2.30 1.30 -23.44
N ILE A 423 3.49 1.50 -22.89
CA ILE A 423 3.91 2.74 -22.24
C ILE A 423 5.10 3.29 -23.01
N LEU A 424 5.05 4.57 -23.38
CA LEU A 424 6.14 5.26 -24.06
C LEU A 424 6.71 6.38 -23.17
N GLY A 425 8.04 6.41 -23.11
CA GLY A 425 8.78 7.53 -22.55
C GLY A 425 9.84 8.03 -23.54
N GLU A 426 10.39 9.20 -23.27
CA GLU A 426 11.33 9.88 -24.18
C GLU A 426 12.57 9.06 -24.56
N ARG A 427 12.94 8.05 -23.76
CA ARG A 427 14.13 7.21 -23.94
C ARG A 427 13.82 5.72 -24.06
N GLY A 428 12.56 5.32 -24.14
CA GLY A 428 12.22 3.91 -24.16
C GLY A 428 10.74 3.60 -24.11
N ALA A 429 10.42 2.32 -23.92
CA ALA A 429 9.06 1.84 -23.83
C ALA A 429 8.93 0.66 -22.86
N ILE A 430 7.71 0.40 -22.39
CA ILE A 430 7.33 -0.82 -21.68
C ILE A 430 6.19 -1.48 -22.44
N VAL A 431 6.30 -2.77 -22.73
CA VAL A 431 5.25 -3.55 -23.39
C VAL A 431 4.91 -4.76 -22.55
N GLY A 432 3.62 -4.93 -22.27
CA GLY A 432 3.06 -6.07 -21.53
C GLY A 432 2.16 -6.90 -22.43
N HIS A 433 2.62 -8.06 -22.88
CA HIS A 433 1.80 -8.99 -23.66
C HIS A 433 1.07 -9.96 -22.74
N TRP A 434 -0.21 -10.22 -23.04
CA TRP A 434 -0.97 -11.24 -22.32
C TRP A 434 -0.27 -12.59 -22.36
N ARG A 435 -0.17 -13.24 -21.21
CA ARG A 435 0.20 -14.64 -21.10
C ARG A 435 -1.04 -15.39 -20.68
N GLN A 436 -1.23 -16.57 -21.25
CA GLN A 436 -2.26 -17.47 -20.78
C GLN A 436 -1.66 -18.36 -19.69
N GLU A 437 -2.23 -18.27 -18.50
CA GLU A 437 -1.77 -19.07 -17.36
C GLU A 437 -2.79 -20.14 -16.99
N THR A 438 -2.25 -21.30 -16.62
CA THR A 438 -3.02 -22.35 -15.98
C THR A 438 -2.44 -22.54 -14.59
N ILE A 439 -3.27 -22.34 -13.58
CA ILE A 439 -2.90 -22.53 -12.18
C ILE A 439 -3.44 -23.85 -11.68
N LYS A 440 -2.68 -24.49 -10.78
CA LYS A 440 -3.16 -25.65 -10.03
C LYS A 440 -3.50 -25.20 -8.62
N THR A 441 -4.79 -25.05 -8.33
CA THR A 441 -5.27 -24.65 -7.01
C THR A 441 -5.80 -25.87 -6.26
N ARG A 442 -5.60 -25.89 -4.94
CA ARG A 442 -6.27 -26.87 -4.07
C ARG A 442 -7.56 -26.25 -3.59
N ARG A 443 -8.70 -26.90 -3.88
CA ARG A 443 -9.97 -26.51 -3.25
C ARG A 443 -9.90 -26.75 -1.75
N TRP A 444 -10.80 -26.13 -1.01
CA TRP A 444 -11.00 -26.39 0.42
C TRP A 444 -11.26 -27.89 0.72
N SER A 445 -11.79 -28.65 -0.25
CA SER A 445 -11.96 -30.11 -0.16
C SER A 445 -10.66 -30.92 -0.22
N GLY A 446 -9.53 -30.30 -0.58
CA GLY A 446 -8.23 -30.96 -0.75
C GLY A 446 -7.91 -31.40 -2.19
N ASP A 447 -8.85 -31.27 -3.12
CA ASP A 447 -8.67 -31.65 -4.53
C ASP A 447 -7.78 -30.65 -5.27
N LEU A 448 -6.81 -31.16 -6.04
CA LEU A 448 -6.02 -30.35 -6.97
C LEU A 448 -6.84 -30.13 -8.25
N ILE A 449 -7.29 -28.91 -8.48
CA ILE A 449 -7.93 -28.51 -9.74
C ILE A 449 -6.93 -27.73 -10.60
N GLU A 450 -7.00 -27.94 -11.90
CA GLU A 450 -6.24 -27.18 -12.88
C GLU A 450 -7.20 -26.18 -13.53
N GLU A 451 -6.98 -24.90 -13.28
CA GLU A 451 -7.84 -23.80 -13.72
C GLU A 451 -7.07 -22.92 -14.69
N ARG A 452 -7.61 -22.77 -15.90
CA ARG A 452 -7.10 -21.84 -16.89
C ARG A 452 -7.66 -20.46 -16.54
N LEU A 453 -6.78 -19.55 -16.13
CA LEU A 453 -7.17 -18.21 -15.74
C LEU A 453 -7.78 -17.46 -16.92
N THR A 454 -8.74 -16.60 -16.61
CA THR A 454 -9.21 -15.61 -17.58
C THR A 454 -8.06 -14.65 -17.91
N LEU A 455 -8.11 -13.99 -19.09
CA LEU A 455 -7.08 -13.01 -19.44
C LEU A 455 -6.99 -11.90 -18.38
N ALA A 456 -8.13 -11.46 -17.84
CA ALA A 456 -8.22 -10.44 -16.81
C ALA A 456 -7.53 -10.79 -15.47
N GLU A 457 -7.28 -12.08 -15.22
CA GLU A 457 -6.62 -12.61 -14.02
C GLU A 457 -5.18 -13.06 -14.31
N SER A 458 -4.75 -13.03 -15.59
CA SER A 458 -3.44 -13.49 -16.00
C SER A 458 -2.40 -12.36 -15.94
N LEU A 459 -1.19 -12.68 -15.49
CA LEU A 459 -0.06 -11.75 -15.51
C LEU A 459 0.49 -11.60 -16.95
N PRO A 460 0.96 -10.40 -17.35
CA PRO A 460 1.59 -10.23 -18.65
C PRO A 460 3.05 -10.70 -18.66
N ASN A 461 3.56 -11.03 -19.84
CA ASN A 461 5.00 -10.97 -20.10
C ASN A 461 5.38 -9.50 -20.31
N LEU A 462 6.18 -8.96 -19.40
CA LEU A 462 6.56 -7.55 -19.39
C LEU A 462 8.01 -7.39 -19.90
N SER A 463 8.20 -6.55 -20.91
CA SER A 463 9.51 -6.18 -21.46
C SER A 463 9.70 -4.65 -21.39
N VAL A 464 10.92 -4.22 -21.08
CA VAL A 464 11.36 -2.83 -21.15
C VAL A 464 12.31 -2.69 -22.32
N PHE A 465 12.13 -1.62 -23.08
CA PHE A 465 12.95 -1.24 -24.22
C PHE A 465 13.66 0.06 -23.86
N THR A 466 14.99 0.08 -23.84
CA THR A 466 15.79 1.27 -23.54
C THR A 466 16.65 1.65 -24.73
N ARG A 467 16.77 2.96 -24.99
CA ARG A 467 17.64 3.52 -26.02
C ARG A 467 19.00 3.88 -25.42
N ASP A 468 20.08 3.37 -26.00
CA ASP A 468 21.43 3.76 -25.63
C ASP A 468 21.92 5.04 -26.36
N MET A 469 23.15 5.46 -26.05
CA MET A 469 23.77 6.65 -26.66
C MET A 469 24.05 6.51 -28.17
N GLY A 470 24.02 5.29 -28.71
CA GLY A 470 24.20 4.99 -30.12
C GLY A 470 22.88 4.78 -30.88
N ASP A 471 21.74 5.13 -30.26
CA ASP A 471 20.38 4.94 -30.78
C ASP A 471 19.96 3.48 -30.99
N ILE A 472 20.66 2.53 -30.33
CA ILE A 472 20.28 1.12 -30.35
C ILE A 472 19.25 0.87 -29.25
N ILE A 473 18.20 0.12 -29.58
CA ILE A 473 17.17 -0.30 -28.64
C ILE A 473 17.54 -1.65 -28.05
N HIS A 474 17.62 -1.71 -26.71
CA HIS A 474 17.86 -2.92 -25.94
C HIS A 474 16.56 -3.41 -25.32
N GLU A 475 16.23 -4.68 -25.50
CA GLU A 475 15.10 -5.32 -24.83
C GLU A 475 15.57 -6.05 -23.57
N GLN A 476 14.87 -5.80 -22.46
CA GLN A 476 15.02 -6.54 -21.23
C GLN A 476 13.65 -7.05 -20.77
N ARG A 477 13.50 -8.38 -20.69
CA ARG A 477 12.34 -8.99 -20.05
C ARG A 477 12.44 -8.83 -18.53
N LEU A 478 11.35 -8.40 -17.91
CA LEU A 478 11.27 -8.21 -16.47
C LEU A 478 10.83 -9.47 -15.74
N THR A 479 11.43 -9.69 -14.59
CA THR A 479 10.91 -10.60 -13.56
C THR A 479 9.92 -9.83 -12.71
N LEU A 480 8.68 -10.32 -12.60
CA LEU A 480 7.66 -9.67 -11.78
C LEU A 480 7.91 -9.98 -10.28
N PRO A 481 7.83 -8.98 -9.38
CA PRO A 481 7.94 -9.22 -7.95
C PRO A 481 6.75 -10.04 -7.44
N PRO A 482 6.93 -10.85 -6.37
CA PRO A 482 5.79 -11.49 -5.73
C PRO A 482 4.85 -10.42 -5.15
N PRO A 483 3.51 -10.60 -5.24
CA PRO A 483 2.59 -9.66 -4.65
C PRO A 483 2.71 -9.70 -3.11
N PRO A 484 2.73 -8.55 -2.44
CA PRO A 484 2.78 -8.52 -0.98
C PRO A 484 1.48 -9.07 -0.37
N SER A 485 1.60 -9.98 0.59
CA SER A 485 0.45 -10.58 1.26
C SER A 485 -0.39 -9.53 1.98
N TYR A 486 -1.69 -9.49 1.67
CA TYR A 486 -2.71 -8.68 2.35
C TYR A 486 -2.33 -7.20 2.50
N ALA A 487 -1.62 -6.63 1.52
CA ALA A 487 -0.99 -5.32 1.65
C ALA A 487 -1.96 -4.18 1.96
N PHE A 488 -3.17 -4.21 1.36
CA PHE A 488 -4.23 -3.26 1.68
C PHE A 488 -4.63 -3.34 3.16
N HIS A 489 -5.00 -4.52 3.65
CA HIS A 489 -5.47 -4.71 5.03
C HIS A 489 -4.36 -4.43 6.06
N ARG A 490 -3.11 -4.76 5.74
CA ARG A 490 -1.95 -4.37 6.56
C ARG A 490 -1.81 -2.86 6.63
N ASN A 491 -1.92 -2.15 5.50
CA ASN A 491 -1.89 -0.69 5.49
C ASN A 491 -3.07 -0.08 6.24
N LEU A 492 -4.28 -0.64 6.12
CA LEU A 492 -5.45 -0.19 6.89
C LEU A 492 -5.22 -0.33 8.40
N ALA A 493 -4.73 -1.49 8.85
CA ALA A 493 -4.41 -1.71 10.26
C ALA A 493 -3.30 -0.76 10.74
N ASN A 494 -2.25 -0.57 9.92
CA ASN A 494 -1.19 0.39 10.22
C ASN A 494 -1.69 1.84 10.30
N HIS A 495 -2.60 2.24 9.41
CA HIS A 495 -3.20 3.58 9.46
C HIS A 495 -4.00 3.79 10.74
N LEU A 496 -4.84 2.82 11.11
CA LEU A 496 -5.72 2.95 12.28
C LEU A 496 -4.97 2.84 13.61
N HIS A 497 -3.93 2.01 13.70
CA HIS A 497 -3.15 1.82 14.93
C HIS A 497 -1.98 2.81 15.07
N ASN A 498 -1.35 3.18 13.96
CA ASN A 498 -0.09 3.95 13.97
C ASN A 498 -0.19 5.31 13.27
N SER A 499 -1.38 5.71 12.79
CA SER A 499 -1.58 6.93 12.00
C SER A 499 -0.68 7.02 10.76
N GLU A 500 -0.30 5.86 10.20
CA GLU A 500 0.47 5.79 8.96
C GLU A 500 -0.37 6.24 7.75
N PRO A 501 0.24 6.76 6.67
CA PRO A 501 -0.51 7.17 5.49
C PRO A 501 -1.31 6.03 4.87
N LEU A 502 -2.53 6.32 4.44
CA LEU A 502 -3.33 5.39 3.64
C LEU A 502 -2.68 5.16 2.28
N ALA A 503 -2.54 3.90 1.89
CA ALA A 503 -2.09 3.50 0.56
C ALA A 503 -3.10 3.88 -0.53
N VAL A 504 -4.37 4.03 -0.16
CA VAL A 504 -5.45 4.52 -1.03
C VAL A 504 -6.19 5.66 -0.30
N PRO A 505 -5.70 6.90 -0.39
CA PRO A 505 -6.43 8.07 0.07
C PRO A 505 -7.74 8.22 -0.74
N PRO A 506 -8.86 8.61 -0.11
CA PRO A 506 -10.15 8.68 -0.80
C PRO A 506 -10.17 9.78 -1.88
N ALA A 507 -9.33 10.81 -1.76
CA ALA A 507 -9.13 11.82 -2.80
C ALA A 507 -8.60 11.24 -4.13
N GLU A 508 -7.75 10.20 -4.07
CA GLU A 508 -7.27 9.53 -5.28
C GLU A 508 -8.38 8.69 -5.93
N ALA A 509 -9.20 8.02 -5.12
CA ALA A 509 -10.36 7.29 -5.63
C ALA A 509 -11.41 8.24 -6.23
N ARG A 510 -11.63 9.42 -5.63
CA ARG A 510 -12.46 10.48 -6.20
C ARG A 510 -11.95 10.96 -7.57
N ARG A 511 -10.64 11.15 -7.73
CA ARG A 511 -10.04 11.52 -9.03
C ARG A 511 -10.39 10.50 -10.12
N ASN A 512 -10.47 9.21 -9.76
CA ASN A 512 -10.92 8.17 -10.67
C ASN A 512 -12.42 8.27 -11.00
N ILE A 513 -13.29 8.54 -10.02
CA ILE A 513 -14.73 8.78 -10.25
C ILE A 513 -14.95 9.95 -11.23
N ILE A 514 -14.22 11.06 -11.09
CA ILE A 514 -14.30 12.20 -12.02
C ILE A 514 -14.07 11.78 -13.46
N VAL A 515 -13.05 10.95 -13.69
CA VAL A 515 -12.71 10.47 -15.04
C VAL A 515 -13.78 9.52 -15.57
N MET A 516 -14.26 8.58 -14.77
CA MET A 516 -15.30 7.63 -15.19
C MET A 516 -16.64 8.32 -15.47
N GLU A 517 -17.05 9.25 -14.61
CA GLU A 517 -18.26 10.05 -14.79
C GLU A 517 -18.17 10.92 -16.05
N ALA A 518 -17.02 11.57 -16.28
CA ALA A 518 -16.78 12.33 -17.50
C ALA A 518 -16.77 11.43 -18.74
N ALA A 519 -16.13 10.25 -18.69
CA ALA A 519 -16.15 9.31 -19.81
C ALA A 519 -17.56 8.84 -20.15
N LYS A 520 -18.37 8.52 -19.13
CA LYS A 520 -19.77 8.13 -19.31
C LYS A 520 -20.58 9.24 -19.98
N ARG A 521 -20.49 10.47 -19.45
CA ARG A 521 -21.15 11.64 -20.03
C ARG A 521 -20.70 11.89 -21.46
N SER A 522 -19.40 11.76 -21.75
CA SER A 522 -18.87 11.89 -23.12
C SER A 522 -19.53 10.90 -24.07
N ALA A 523 -19.63 9.61 -23.67
CA ALA A 523 -20.23 8.57 -24.49
C ALA A 523 -21.72 8.82 -24.77
N GLU A 524 -22.48 9.31 -23.78
CA GLU A 524 -23.90 9.68 -23.92
C GLU A 524 -24.12 10.79 -24.96
N TYR A 525 -23.18 11.73 -25.07
CA TYR A 525 -23.17 12.79 -26.08
C TYR A 525 -22.37 12.43 -27.33
N GLY A 526 -22.34 11.15 -27.72
CA GLY A 526 -21.71 10.72 -28.98
C GLY A 526 -20.18 10.76 -28.99
N GLY A 527 -19.55 10.76 -27.81
CA GLY A 527 -18.11 10.80 -27.63
C GLY A 527 -17.52 12.21 -27.78
N GLU A 528 -18.25 13.25 -27.37
CA GLU A 528 -17.74 14.62 -27.32
C GLU A 528 -16.62 14.78 -26.28
N LEU A 529 -15.64 15.62 -26.59
CA LEU A 529 -14.53 15.89 -25.66
C LEU A 529 -15.04 16.73 -24.47
N ILE A 530 -14.94 16.18 -23.27
CA ILE A 530 -15.24 16.89 -22.03
C ILE A 530 -13.95 17.52 -21.50
N LYS A 531 -13.96 18.84 -21.30
CA LYS A 531 -12.92 19.53 -20.54
C LYS A 531 -13.25 19.45 -19.05
N LEU A 532 -12.25 19.10 -18.25
CA LEU A 532 -12.37 19.17 -16.80
C LEU A 532 -11.91 20.57 -16.37
N ASN A 533 -12.72 21.23 -15.55
CA ASN A 533 -12.34 22.52 -14.98
C ASN A 533 -11.40 22.25 -13.81
N CYS A 534 -10.17 22.73 -13.94
CA CYS A 534 -9.18 22.76 -12.87
C CYS A 534 -9.68 23.72 -11.78
N GLY A 535 -10.25 23.17 -10.72
CA GLY A 535 -10.80 23.91 -9.58
C GLY A 535 -10.13 23.47 -8.29
#